data_AF-A0A9D8TF24-F1
#
_entry.id   AF-A0A9D8TF24-F1
#
_cell.length_a   1.000
_cell.length_b   1.000
_cell.length_c   1.000
_cell.angle_alpha   90.00
_cell.angle_beta   90.00
_cell.angle_gamma   90.00
#
_symmetry.space_group_name_H-M   'P 1'
#
loop_
_entity.id
_entity.type
_entity.pdbx_description
1 polymer ?
#
loop_
_entity_poly.entity_id
_entity_poly.type
_entity_poly.pdbx_seq_one_letter_code
_entity_poly.pdbx_strand_id
1 'polypeptide(L)'
;MIEHISQGRTLDTTIVMNPSEFFIVKGYSEQMTTTELRQYLDRQKRRGVANIKEYEVEYHRRFSFPVSILILTVIAVSLCSRKVRGGMGLHLGLGLLIAFSYILFDTLSGSMALSGKTSPFIAVWTPNFLYAIIAVILYRTAPK
;
A
#
# COMPACT_ATOMS: atom_id res chain seq x y z
N MET A 1 31.05 32.75 7.83
CA MET A 1 30.85 31.33 8.19
C MET A 1 32.13 30.62 7.79
N ILE A 2 32.94 30.19 8.77
CA ILE A 2 34.29 29.68 8.52
C ILE A 2 34.21 28.15 8.64
N GLU A 3 34.39 27.44 7.53
CA GLU A 3 34.42 25.97 7.53
C GLU A 3 35.80 25.48 7.99
N HIS A 4 35.84 24.76 9.11
CA HIS A 4 37.04 24.10 9.59
C HIS A 4 37.14 22.71 8.93
N ILE A 5 37.99 22.60 7.92
CA ILE A 5 38.31 21.33 7.26
C ILE A 5 39.44 20.68 8.05
N SER A 6 39.12 19.65 8.85
CA SER A 6 40.11 18.81 9.53
C SER A 6 40.36 17.55 8.68
N GLN A 7 41.60 17.37 8.24
CA GLN A 7 42.03 16.19 7.50
C GLN A 7 42.85 15.27 8.41
N GLY A 8 42.45 14.00 8.52
CA GLY A 8 43.17 12.94 9.21
C GLY A 8 43.30 11.70 8.32
N ARG A 9 44.40 10.94 8.45
CA ARG A 9 44.68 9.75 7.61
C ARG A 9 43.72 8.57 7.86
N THR A 10 43.04 8.58 9.00
CA THR A 10 41.97 7.65 9.38
C THR A 10 40.91 8.46 10.11
N LEU A 11 39.90 8.92 9.39
CA LEU A 11 38.67 9.43 9.99
C LEU A 11 37.88 8.21 10.45
N ASP A 12 37.98 7.88 11.74
CA ASP A 12 37.27 6.74 12.34
C ASP A 12 35.80 7.12 12.58
N THR A 13 35.10 7.39 11.50
CA THR A 13 33.65 7.63 11.52
C THR A 13 33.01 6.26 11.37
N THR A 14 32.84 5.52 12.47
CA THR A 14 32.12 4.25 12.49
C THR A 14 30.62 4.51 12.26
N ILE A 15 30.25 4.89 11.03
CA ILE A 15 28.85 4.94 10.63
C ILE A 15 28.41 3.49 10.47
N VAL A 16 27.60 3.00 11.40
CA VAL A 16 27.00 1.67 11.34
C VAL A 16 25.91 1.68 10.27
N MET A 17 26.30 1.75 8.99
CA MET A 17 25.43 1.70 7.81
C MET A 17 25.93 0.62 6.85
N ASN A 18 25.01 -0.11 6.24
CA ASN A 18 25.37 -1.11 5.24
C ASN A 18 25.60 -0.40 3.89
N PRO A 19 26.64 -0.70 3.09
CA PRO A 19 26.89 -0.02 1.81
C PRO A 19 25.71 -0.07 0.83
N SER A 20 24.83 -1.07 0.96
CA SER A 20 23.59 -1.17 0.17
C SER A 20 22.53 -0.12 0.54
N GLU A 21 22.62 0.51 1.72
CA GLU A 21 21.70 1.58 2.16
C GLU A 21 22.03 2.94 1.53
N PHE A 22 23.19 3.10 0.88
CA PHE A 22 23.53 4.33 0.13
C PHE A 22 22.67 4.52 -1.12
N PHE A 23 22.20 3.43 -1.71
CA PHE A 23 21.39 3.47 -2.91
C PHE A 23 19.92 3.62 -2.49
N ILE A 24 19.39 4.84 -2.51
CA ILE A 24 17.95 5.08 -2.43
C ILE A 24 17.34 4.64 -3.78
N VAL A 25 17.11 3.34 -3.93
CA VAL A 25 16.44 2.78 -5.09
C VAL A 25 14.93 2.80 -4.82
N LYS A 26 14.16 3.54 -5.64
CA LYS A 26 12.69 3.45 -5.61
C LYS A 26 12.27 2.00 -5.86
N GLY A 27 11.35 1.47 -5.05
CA GLY A 27 10.91 0.08 -5.13
C GLY A 27 11.81 -0.93 -4.40
N TYR A 28 12.78 -0.49 -3.60
CA TYR A 28 13.54 -1.39 -2.73
C TYR A 28 12.67 -2.01 -1.63
N SER A 29 11.64 -1.29 -1.17
CA SER A 29 10.62 -1.77 -0.23
C SER A 29 9.81 -2.96 -0.78
N GLU A 30 9.46 -2.92 -2.07
CA GLU A 30 8.71 -3.99 -2.75
C GLU A 30 9.55 -5.26 -2.92
N GLN A 31 10.87 -5.12 -3.12
CA GLN A 31 11.80 -6.22 -3.32
C GLN A 31 12.18 -6.96 -2.02
N MET A 32 11.97 -6.34 -0.86
CA MET A 32 12.29 -6.95 0.44
C MET A 32 11.32 -8.07 0.80
N THR A 33 11.83 -9.14 1.43
CA THR A 33 10.94 -10.09 2.10
C THR A 33 10.26 -9.45 3.31
N THR A 34 9.12 -9.99 3.76
CA THR A 34 8.36 -9.38 4.88
C THR A 34 9.18 -9.31 6.17
N THR A 35 10.07 -10.27 6.38
CA THR A 35 11.00 -10.29 7.52
C THR A 35 12.07 -9.22 7.40
N GLU A 36 12.68 -9.05 6.23
CA GLU A 36 13.68 -8.02 5.98
C GLU A 36 13.07 -6.62 6.09
N LEU A 37 11.88 -6.42 5.55
CA LEU A 37 11.14 -5.16 5.62
C LEU A 37 10.90 -4.76 7.09
N ARG A 38 10.45 -5.71 7.94
CA ARG A 38 10.25 -5.48 9.37
C ARG A 38 11.54 -5.11 10.08
N GLN A 39 12.62 -5.87 9.85
CA GLN A 39 13.91 -5.60 10.47
C GLN A 39 14.49 -4.25 10.01
N TYR A 40 14.30 -3.89 8.74
CA TYR A 40 14.68 -2.58 8.22
C TYR A 40 13.89 -1.46 8.90
N LEU A 41 12.58 -1.64 9.05
CA LEU A 41 11.70 -0.70 9.76
C LEU A 41 12.15 -0.47 11.21
N ASP A 42 12.45 -1.55 11.93
CA ASP A 42 12.92 -1.49 13.32
C ASP A 42 14.28 -0.79 13.43
N ARG A 43 15.21 -1.03 12.49
CA ARG A 43 16.49 -0.32 12.44
C ARG A 43 16.32 1.17 12.17
N GLN A 44 15.49 1.53 11.19
CA GLN A 44 15.27 2.93 10.84
C GLN A 44 14.53 3.68 11.94
N LYS A 45 13.60 3.02 12.64
CA LYS A 45 12.87 3.59 13.78
C LYS A 45 13.79 3.85 14.97
N ARG A 46 14.74 2.94 15.26
CA ARG A 46 15.79 3.15 16.27
C ARG A 46 16.74 4.31 15.91
N ARG A 47 16.97 4.54 14.62
CA ARG A 47 17.80 5.66 14.11
C ARG A 47 17.06 7.00 14.05
N GLY A 48 15.74 7.04 14.33
CA GLY A 48 14.95 8.27 14.32
C GLY A 48 14.78 8.89 12.93
N VAL A 49 14.93 8.12 11.85
CA VAL A 49 14.83 8.62 10.47
C VAL A 49 13.36 8.92 10.14
N ALA A 50 13.06 10.12 9.63
CA ALA A 50 11.67 10.53 9.35
C ALA A 50 11.05 9.89 8.10
N ASN A 51 11.87 9.32 7.20
CA ASN A 51 11.43 8.84 5.88
C ASN A 51 11.09 7.34 5.84
N ILE A 52 10.41 6.81 6.86
CA ILE A 52 10.07 5.38 7.00
C ILE A 52 8.67 5.07 6.46
N LYS A 53 7.86 6.11 6.19
CA LYS A 53 6.44 6.00 5.82
C LYS A 53 6.20 5.11 4.61
N GLU A 54 7.04 5.16 3.59
CA GLU A 54 6.92 4.31 2.39
C GLU A 54 7.04 2.82 2.74
N TYR A 55 7.97 2.46 3.63
CA TYR A 55 8.16 1.10 4.09
C TYR A 55 7.00 0.63 4.99
N GLU A 56 6.43 1.52 5.81
CA GLU A 56 5.23 1.23 6.60
C GLU A 56 4.00 1.00 5.72
N VAL A 57 3.81 1.83 4.69
CA VAL A 57 2.73 1.65 3.70
C VAL A 57 2.84 0.29 3.05
N GLU A 58 4.02 -0.07 2.55
CA GLU A 58 4.26 -1.35 1.89
C GLU A 58 4.00 -2.54 2.82
N TYR A 59 4.45 -2.45 4.07
CA TYR A 59 4.20 -3.47 5.08
C TYR A 59 2.69 -3.69 5.29
N HIS A 60 1.91 -2.63 5.46
CA HIS A 60 0.46 -2.73 5.61
C HIS A 60 -0.23 -3.18 4.32
N ARG A 61 0.29 -2.80 3.16
CA ARG A 61 -0.26 -3.19 1.85
C ARG A 61 -0.26 -4.69 1.66
N ARG A 62 0.78 -5.39 2.14
CA ARG A 62 0.86 -6.87 2.08
C ARG A 62 -0.27 -7.58 2.80
N PHE A 63 -0.74 -7.04 3.92
CA PHE A 63 -1.89 -7.60 4.64
C PHE A 63 -3.24 -7.12 4.10
N SER A 64 -3.26 -5.90 3.57
CA SER A 64 -4.44 -5.31 2.95
C SER A 64 -4.83 -6.03 1.66
N PHE A 65 -3.85 -6.36 0.81
CA PHE A 65 -4.04 -6.97 -0.50
C PHE A 65 -4.91 -8.25 -0.51
N PRO A 66 -4.68 -9.27 0.33
CA PRO A 66 -5.56 -10.43 0.36
C PRO A 66 -7.00 -10.09 0.79
N VAL A 67 -7.18 -9.11 1.68
CA VAL A 67 -8.51 -8.64 2.09
C VAL A 67 -9.22 -7.94 0.92
N SER A 68 -8.51 -7.13 0.16
CA SER A 68 -9.00 -6.47 -1.05
C SER A 68 -9.55 -7.46 -2.07
N ILE A 69 -8.81 -8.54 -2.31
CA ILE A 69 -9.20 -9.58 -3.27
C ILE A 69 -10.51 -10.23 -2.84
N LEU A 70 -10.65 -10.60 -1.55
CA LEU A 70 -11.89 -11.19 -1.04
C LEU A 70 -13.10 -10.27 -1.26
N ILE A 71 -12.95 -8.97 -0.97
CA ILE A 71 -14.01 -7.98 -1.15
C ILE A 71 -14.40 -7.87 -2.63
N LEU A 72 -13.41 -7.75 -3.53
CA LEU A 72 -13.65 -7.65 -4.98
C LEU A 72 -14.28 -8.93 -5.54
N THR A 73 -13.87 -10.11 -5.06
CA THR A 73 -14.48 -11.39 -5.45
C THR A 73 -15.94 -11.44 -5.05
N VAL A 74 -16.30 -11.03 -3.83
CA VAL A 74 -17.70 -10.99 -3.38
C VAL A 74 -18.53 -10.05 -4.26
N ILE A 75 -18.00 -8.88 -4.61
CA ILE A 75 -18.66 -7.93 -5.52
C ILE A 75 -18.86 -8.56 -6.90
N ALA A 76 -17.80 -9.16 -7.47
CA ALA A 76 -17.83 -9.79 -8.79
C ALA A 76 -18.85 -10.95 -8.84
N VAL A 77 -18.84 -11.84 -7.85
CA VAL A 77 -19.81 -12.94 -7.74
C VAL A 77 -21.23 -12.41 -7.61
N SER A 78 -21.47 -11.39 -6.78
CA SER A 78 -22.79 -10.79 -6.61
C SER A 78 -23.32 -10.15 -7.90
N LEU A 79 -22.44 -9.54 -8.70
CA LEU A 79 -22.79 -8.96 -10.00
C LEU A 79 -23.09 -10.01 -11.06
N CYS A 80 -22.29 -11.08 -11.12
CA CYS A 80 -22.44 -12.17 -12.08
C CYS A 80 -23.64 -13.07 -11.76
N SER A 81 -23.98 -13.24 -10.48
CA SER A 81 -25.12 -14.06 -10.05
C SER A 81 -26.47 -13.46 -10.46
N ARG A 82 -26.52 -12.15 -10.72
CA ARG A 82 -27.77 -11.48 -11.09
C ARG A 82 -28.09 -11.78 -12.56
N LYS A 83 -29.12 -12.60 -12.80
CA LYS A 83 -29.68 -12.83 -14.14
C LYS A 83 -30.50 -11.60 -14.54
N VAL A 84 -29.96 -10.73 -15.39
CA VAL A 84 -30.65 -9.50 -15.80
C VAL A 84 -31.02 -9.55 -17.27
N ARG A 85 -32.25 -9.15 -17.59
CA ARG A 85 -32.87 -9.21 -18.93
C ARG A 85 -32.20 -8.32 -20.01
N GLY A 86 -31.06 -7.68 -19.71
CA GLY A 86 -30.35 -6.72 -20.58
C GLY A 86 -29.05 -7.23 -21.22
N GLY A 87 -28.76 -8.53 -21.16
CA GLY A 87 -27.56 -9.13 -21.76
C GLY A 87 -26.37 -9.22 -20.79
N MET A 88 -25.58 -10.30 -20.89
CA MET A 88 -24.46 -10.60 -19.98
C MET A 88 -23.38 -9.50 -19.95
N GLY A 89 -23.18 -8.77 -21.04
CA GLY A 89 -22.09 -7.80 -21.20
C GLY A 89 -22.13 -6.62 -20.23
N LEU A 90 -23.32 -6.16 -19.83
CA LEU A 90 -23.48 -5.04 -18.89
C LEU A 90 -22.89 -5.35 -17.51
N HIS A 91 -23.08 -6.57 -17.01
CA HIS A 91 -22.57 -6.98 -15.69
C HIS A 91 -21.05 -7.16 -15.68
N LEU A 92 -20.51 -7.71 -16.77
CA LEU A 92 -19.06 -7.82 -16.96
C LEU A 92 -18.40 -6.43 -17.02
N GLY A 93 -19.00 -5.50 -17.78
CA GLY A 93 -18.53 -4.12 -17.83
C GLY A 93 -18.58 -3.41 -16.48
N LEU A 94 -19.67 -3.60 -15.71
CA LEU A 94 -19.80 -3.01 -14.39
C LEU A 94 -18.77 -3.57 -13.39
N GLY A 95 -18.54 -4.89 -13.41
CA GLY A 95 -17.52 -5.54 -12.57
C GLY A 95 -16.10 -5.03 -12.88
N LEU A 96 -15.78 -4.88 -14.17
CA LEU A 96 -14.51 -4.29 -14.60
C LEU A 96 -14.37 -2.83 -14.14
N LEU A 97 -15.44 -2.04 -14.28
CA LEU A 97 -15.44 -0.64 -13.86
C LEU A 97 -15.22 -0.50 -12.35
N ILE A 98 -15.85 -1.37 -11.55
CA ILE A 98 -15.66 -1.39 -10.09
C ILE A 98 -14.23 -1.80 -9.72
N ALA A 99 -13.66 -2.82 -10.37
CA ALA A 99 -12.28 -3.23 -10.14
C ALA A 99 -11.29 -2.11 -10.51
N PHE A 100 -11.52 -1.42 -11.63
CA PHE A 100 -10.70 -0.28 -12.04
C PHE A 100 -10.82 0.88 -11.05
N SER A 101 -12.03 1.21 -10.62
CA SER A 101 -12.26 2.24 -9.59
C SER A 101 -11.56 1.90 -8.28
N TYR A 102 -11.52 0.63 -7.89
CA TYR A 102 -10.80 0.18 -6.70
C TYR A 102 -9.30 0.46 -6.81
N ILE A 103 -8.67 0.09 -7.93
CA ILE A 103 -7.24 0.32 -8.17
C ILE A 103 -6.91 1.82 -8.12
N LEU A 104 -7.78 2.66 -8.70
CA LEU A 104 -7.62 4.11 -8.64
C LEU A 104 -7.67 4.63 -7.19
N PHE A 105 -8.65 4.19 -6.40
CA PHE A 105 -8.76 4.58 -5.00
C PHE A 105 -7.58 4.10 -4.15
N ASP A 106 -7.09 2.88 -4.37
CA ASP A 106 -5.89 2.35 -3.69
C ASP A 106 -4.65 3.18 -4.01
N THR A 107 -4.44 3.50 -5.29
CA THR A 107 -3.28 4.29 -5.75
C THR A 107 -3.32 5.73 -5.22
N LEU A 108 -4.49 6.37 -5.23
CA LEU A 108 -4.68 7.71 -4.68
C LEU A 108 -4.44 7.72 -3.17
N SER A 109 -4.97 6.73 -2.45
CA SER A 109 -4.81 6.63 -0.99
C SER A 109 -3.34 6.38 -0.62
N GLY A 110 -2.64 5.51 -1.33
CA GLY A 110 -1.20 5.30 -1.16
C GLY A 110 -0.40 6.58 -1.39
N SER A 111 -0.74 7.34 -2.44
CA SER A 111 -0.09 8.63 -2.73
C SER A 111 -0.30 9.67 -1.62
N MET A 112 -1.47 9.66 -0.97
CA MET A 112 -1.75 10.53 0.18
C MET A 112 -0.94 10.16 1.43
N ALA A 113 -0.68 8.86 1.65
CA ALA A 113 0.18 8.37 2.72
C ALA A 113 1.63 8.86 2.53
N LEU A 114 2.15 8.74 1.31
CA LEU A 114 3.50 9.19 0.94
C LEU A 114 3.65 10.71 1.06
N SER A 115 2.59 11.46 0.75
CA SER A 115 2.54 12.92 0.94
C SER A 115 2.52 13.35 2.41
N GLY A 116 2.49 12.41 3.36
CA GLY A 116 2.52 12.67 4.80
C GLY A 116 1.24 13.26 5.37
N LYS A 117 0.16 13.35 4.58
CA LYS A 117 -1.15 13.91 4.99
C LYS A 117 -1.94 12.95 5.88
N THR A 118 -1.66 11.65 5.80
CA THR A 118 -2.40 10.61 6.51
C THR A 118 -1.45 9.51 7.01
N SER A 119 -1.82 8.85 8.11
CA SER A 119 -1.08 7.68 8.61
C SER A 119 -1.08 6.56 7.56
N PRO A 120 0.06 5.89 7.31
CA PRO A 120 0.17 4.73 6.41
C PRO A 120 -0.92 3.68 6.61
N PHE A 121 -1.26 3.40 7.88
CA PHE A 121 -2.29 2.43 8.22
C PHE A 121 -3.67 2.85 7.70
N ILE A 122 -4.10 4.08 7.99
CA ILE A 122 -5.43 4.57 7.59
C ILE A 122 -5.54 4.61 6.07
N ALA A 123 -4.49 5.10 5.39
CA ALA A 123 -4.50 5.24 3.94
C ALA A 123 -4.67 3.89 3.22
N VAL A 124 -3.97 2.84 3.66
CA VAL A 124 -4.03 1.52 3.03
C VAL A 124 -5.36 0.80 3.29
N TRP A 125 -5.99 1.04 4.44
CA TRP A 125 -7.23 0.37 4.82
C TRP A 125 -8.50 1.09 4.36
N THR A 126 -8.42 2.40 4.09
CA THR A 126 -9.58 3.22 3.66
C THR A 126 -10.27 2.64 2.41
N PRO A 127 -9.56 2.26 1.33
CA PRO A 127 -10.17 1.63 0.16
C PRO A 127 -10.89 0.33 0.53
N ASN A 128 -10.27 -0.53 1.34
CA ASN A 128 -10.88 -1.80 1.75
C ASN A 128 -12.19 -1.59 2.51
N PHE A 129 -12.22 -0.68 3.50
CA PHE A 129 -13.44 -0.41 4.26
C PHE A 129 -14.55 0.14 3.38
N LEU A 130 -14.23 1.08 2.49
CA LEU A 130 -15.19 1.66 1.56
C LEU A 130 -15.80 0.59 0.65
N TYR A 131 -14.97 -0.25 0.03
CA TYR A 131 -15.45 -1.30 -0.87
C TYR A 131 -16.11 -2.46 -0.15
N ALA A 132 -15.74 -2.75 1.10
CA ALA A 132 -16.45 -3.73 1.93
C ALA A 132 -17.89 -3.29 2.19
N ILE A 133 -18.13 -2.00 2.47
CA ILE A 133 -19.48 -1.45 2.64
C ILE A 133 -20.26 -1.59 1.33
N ILE A 134 -19.64 -1.24 0.19
CA ILE A 134 -20.26 -1.42 -1.13
C ILE A 134 -20.61 -2.89 -1.38
N ALA A 135 -19.70 -3.82 -1.06
CA ALA A 135 -19.93 -5.26 -1.21
C ALA A 135 -21.14 -5.73 -0.39
N VAL A 136 -21.26 -5.29 0.87
CA VAL A 136 -22.40 -5.65 1.73
C VAL A 136 -23.70 -5.05 1.20
N ILE A 137 -23.70 -3.79 0.75
CA ILE A 137 -24.88 -3.16 0.14
C ILE A 137 -25.31 -3.93 -1.11
N LEU A 138 -24.36 -4.27 -1.98
CA LEU A 138 -24.62 -5.01 -3.21
C LEU A 138 -25.17 -6.40 -2.92
N TYR A 139 -24.59 -7.09 -1.92
CA TYR A 139 -25.03 -8.41 -1.48
C TYR A 139 -26.45 -8.37 -0.90
N ARG A 140 -26.80 -7.36 -0.09
CA ARG A 140 -28.16 -7.22 0.47
C ARG A 140 -29.20 -6.80 -0.56
N THR A 141 -28.78 -6.03 -1.56
CA THR A 141 -29.67 -5.56 -2.65
C THR A 141 -29.84 -6.64 -3.73
N ALA A 142 -28.96 -7.64 -3.79
CA ALA A 142 -29.13 -8.79 -4.66
C ALA A 142 -30.37 -9.60 -4.23
N PRO A 143 -31.43 -9.66 -5.05
CA PRO A 143 -32.57 -10.49 -4.75
C PRO A 143 -32.14 -11.96 -4.83
N LYS A 144 -32.59 -12.76 -3.85
CA LYS A 144 -32.45 -14.23 -3.84
C LYS A 144 -32.95 -14.85 -5.14
#